data_AF-A0A2T5GXV0-F1
#
_entry.id   AF-A0A2T5GXV0-F1
#
_cell.length_a   1.000
_cell.length_b   1.000
_cell.length_c   1.000
_cell.angle_alpha   90.00
_cell.angle_beta   90.00
_cell.angle_gamma   90.00
#
_symmetry.space_group_name_H-M   'P 1'
#
loop_
_entity.id
_entity.type
_entity.pdbx_description
1 polymer ?
#
loop_
_entity_poly.entity_id
_entity_poly.type
_entity_poly.pdbx_seq_one_letter_code
_entity_poly.pdbx_strand_id
1 'polypeptide(L)'
;MRSLAASSDRPIPLFSFPYNHVGDTQAKRLAIKTLLASHGYRLAALTIDTSDYCSKAPMNAPSLNAMRAMTERIERAYLDHTRVQISYYGELGRKVLDGEMPAIILLHANRLNATTIGPLISLFPLAGYGFVSLARAQADVAYSAMPAVATKFGPILAYRWARERRVKVDYRLEHEPPA
;
A
#
# COMPACT_ATOMS: atom_id res chain seq x y z
N MET A 1 -4.54 5.26 27.39
CA MET A 1 -3.80 4.43 26.41
C MET A 1 -2.57 5.23 25.97
N ARG A 2 -1.36 4.91 26.46
CA ARG A 2 -0.14 5.46 25.85
C ARG A 2 -0.01 4.80 24.47
N SER A 3 0.04 5.60 23.41
CA SER A 3 0.30 5.12 22.05
C SER A 3 1.58 4.26 22.05
N LEU A 4 1.61 3.15 21.28
CA LEU A 4 2.83 2.37 21.05
C LEU A 4 4.02 3.24 20.58
N ALA A 5 3.73 4.40 19.98
CA ALA A 5 4.74 5.39 19.60
C ALA A 5 5.49 5.99 20.80
N ALA A 6 4.83 6.13 21.95
CA ALA A 6 5.42 6.74 23.15
C ALA A 6 6.35 5.78 23.93
N SER A 7 6.36 4.49 23.59
CA SER A 7 7.27 3.50 24.17
C SER A 7 8.58 3.31 23.39
N SER A 8 8.76 4.05 22.30
CA SER A 8 10.01 4.08 21.54
C SER A 8 10.55 5.51 21.47
N ASP A 9 11.81 5.75 21.82
CA ASP A 9 12.52 7.02 21.60
C ASP A 9 12.73 7.35 20.11
N ARG A 10 11.94 6.76 19.21
CA ARG A 10 12.03 6.95 17.77
C ARG A 10 10.93 7.91 17.31
N PRO A 11 11.28 9.03 16.68
CA PRO A 11 10.28 9.86 16.03
C PRO A 11 9.57 9.05 14.94
N ILE A 12 8.23 9.12 14.89
CA ILE A 12 7.40 8.54 13.83
C ILE A 12 6.86 9.69 12.98
N PRO A 13 7.65 10.27 12.06
CA PRO A 13 7.27 11.51 11.37
C PRO A 13 6.28 11.26 10.22
N LEU A 14 5.69 10.07 10.10
CA LEU A 14 4.89 9.65 8.95
C LEU A 14 3.46 9.34 9.38
N PHE A 15 2.49 9.85 8.63
CA PHE A 15 1.07 9.67 8.91
C PHE A 15 0.34 9.14 7.69
N SER A 16 -0.43 8.05 7.87
CA SER A 16 -1.34 7.53 6.84
C SER A 16 -2.78 7.68 7.33
N PHE A 17 -3.63 8.35 6.56
CA PHE A 17 -5.04 8.46 6.89
C PHE A 17 -5.76 7.12 6.63
N PRO A 18 -6.82 6.79 7.39
CA PRO A 18 -7.75 5.74 7.00
C PRO A 18 -8.18 5.89 5.54
N TYR A 19 -8.23 4.76 4.83
CA TYR A 19 -8.51 4.70 3.40
C TYR A 19 -7.55 5.51 2.52
N ASN A 20 -6.37 5.88 3.05
CA ASN A 20 -5.41 6.77 2.39
C ASN A 20 -6.04 8.11 1.91
N HIS A 21 -7.16 8.52 2.50
CA HIS A 21 -7.96 9.62 1.96
C HIS A 21 -7.46 10.98 2.47
N VAL A 22 -6.96 11.81 1.55
CA VAL A 22 -6.34 13.12 1.87
C VAL A 22 -7.23 14.31 1.52
N GLY A 23 -8.54 14.08 1.42
CA GLY A 23 -9.52 15.10 1.04
C GLY A 23 -9.88 15.10 -0.45
N ASP A 24 -11.17 15.28 -0.69
CA ASP A 24 -11.83 15.32 -2.00
C ASP A 24 -11.82 16.71 -2.65
N THR A 25 -11.39 17.74 -1.92
CA THR A 25 -11.21 19.10 -2.44
C THR A 25 -9.79 19.58 -2.25
N GLN A 26 -9.38 20.52 -3.11
CA GLN A 26 -8.06 21.15 -3.03
C GLN A 26 -7.87 21.87 -1.67
N ALA A 27 -8.92 22.51 -1.14
CA ALA A 27 -8.89 23.15 0.17
C ALA A 27 -8.64 22.15 1.31
N LYS A 28 -9.35 21.01 1.32
CA LYS A 28 -9.15 19.96 2.34
C LYS A 28 -7.75 19.36 2.25
N ARG A 29 -7.25 19.09 1.04
CA ARG A 29 -5.90 18.57 0.81
C ARG A 29 -4.82 19.51 1.35
N LEU A 30 -4.96 20.81 1.10
CA LEU A 30 -4.04 21.82 1.62
C LEU A 30 -4.14 21.93 3.14
N ALA A 31 -5.34 21.92 3.71
CA ALA A 31 -5.54 21.95 5.16
C ALA A 31 -4.88 20.74 5.84
N ILE A 32 -5.03 19.53 5.29
CA ILE A 32 -4.36 18.31 5.77
C ILE A 32 -2.84 18.44 5.70
N LYS A 33 -2.30 18.93 4.57
CA LYS A 33 -0.86 19.15 4.41
C LYS A 33 -0.33 20.11 5.48
N THR A 34 -1.01 21.22 5.72
CA THR A 34 -0.63 22.22 6.73
C THR A 34 -0.72 21.64 8.14
N LEU A 35 -1.79 20.91 8.46
CA LEU A 35 -1.99 20.28 9.76
C LEU A 35 -0.87 19.28 10.08
N LEU A 36 -0.52 18.40 9.14
CA LEU A 36 0.56 17.44 9.38
C LEU A 36 1.89 18.16 9.59
N ALA A 37 2.21 19.15 8.76
CA ALA A 37 3.44 19.93 8.88
C ALA A 37 3.55 20.66 10.22
N SER A 38 2.45 21.25 10.73
CA SER A 38 2.45 21.95 12.03
C SER A 38 2.69 21.02 13.22
N HIS A 39 2.54 19.72 13.03
CA HIS A 39 2.79 18.69 14.04
C HIS A 39 4.04 17.84 13.75
N GLY A 40 4.87 18.24 12.76
CA GLY A 40 6.10 17.52 12.40
C GLY A 40 5.87 16.19 11.65
N TYR A 41 4.66 15.98 11.11
CA TYR A 41 4.32 14.82 10.30
C TYR A 41 4.37 15.12 8.80
N ARG A 42 4.62 14.07 8.02
CA ARG A 42 4.48 14.01 6.57
C ARG A 42 3.52 12.89 6.22
N LEU A 43 2.82 13.01 5.09
CA LEU A 43 2.02 11.90 4.58
C LEU A 43 2.92 10.70 4.26
N ALA A 44 2.54 9.53 4.73
CA ALA A 44 3.14 8.28 4.29
C ALA A 44 2.74 8.02 2.83
N ALA A 45 3.72 7.69 1.98
CA ALA A 45 3.46 7.29 0.61
C ALA A 45 3.09 5.81 0.58
N LEU A 46 2.10 5.45 -0.23
CA LEU A 46 1.67 4.08 -0.48
C LEU A 46 1.62 3.86 -1.99
N THR A 47 2.38 2.89 -2.49
CA THR A 47 2.55 2.67 -3.94
C THR A 47 2.09 1.29 -4.39
N ILE A 48 1.99 0.32 -3.49
CA ILE A 48 1.46 -1.02 -3.77
C ILE A 48 0.32 -1.30 -2.79
N ASP A 49 -0.80 -1.77 -3.31
CA ASP A 49 -1.92 -2.31 -2.52
C ASP A 49 -2.19 -3.76 -2.95
N THR A 50 -2.45 -4.65 -2.01
CA THR A 50 -2.78 -6.06 -2.32
C THR A 50 -4.22 -6.40 -1.97
N SER A 51 -5.00 -5.41 -1.52
CA SER A 51 -6.36 -5.59 -1.04
C SER A 51 -6.49 -6.78 -0.07
N ASP A 52 -5.51 -6.95 0.80
CA ASP A 52 -5.41 -8.08 1.74
C ASP A 52 -6.61 -8.15 2.70
N TYR A 53 -7.25 -7.00 2.94
CA TYR A 53 -8.48 -6.87 3.71
C TYR A 53 -9.71 -7.52 3.05
N CYS A 54 -9.68 -7.79 1.74
CA CYS A 54 -10.81 -8.43 1.04
C CYS A 54 -10.92 -9.93 1.36
N SER A 55 -9.84 -10.56 1.82
CA SER A 55 -9.82 -11.98 2.15
C SER A 55 -10.66 -12.29 3.38
N LYS A 56 -11.55 -13.27 3.26
CA LYS A 56 -12.45 -13.69 4.35
C LYS A 56 -11.98 -14.99 4.98
N ALA A 57 -12.13 -15.10 6.30
CA ALA A 57 -11.89 -16.37 6.98
C ALA A 57 -12.92 -17.44 6.52
N PRO A 58 -12.52 -18.70 6.33
CA PRO A 58 -13.42 -19.78 5.90
C PRO A 58 -14.29 -20.29 7.05
N MET A 59 -15.17 -19.43 7.59
CA MET A 59 -15.96 -19.69 8.79
C MET A 59 -17.04 -20.77 8.61
N ASN A 60 -17.44 -21.06 7.38
CA ASN A 60 -18.52 -22.01 7.05
C ASN A 60 -18.00 -23.39 6.61
N ALA A 61 -16.74 -23.73 6.91
CA ALA A 61 -16.17 -25.01 6.51
C ALA A 61 -16.80 -26.19 7.28
N PRO A 62 -17.14 -27.31 6.62
CA PRO A 62 -17.86 -28.44 7.24
C PRO A 62 -16.98 -29.30 8.17
N SER A 63 -15.66 -29.11 8.16
CA SER A 63 -14.72 -29.81 9.04
C SER A 63 -13.40 -29.04 9.17
N LEU A 64 -12.58 -29.40 10.16
CA LEU A 64 -11.24 -28.82 10.33
C LEU A 64 -10.32 -29.09 9.13
N ASN A 65 -10.43 -30.26 8.50
CA ASN A 65 -9.66 -30.58 7.29
C ASN A 65 -10.12 -29.71 6.11
N ALA A 66 -11.42 -29.51 5.94
CA ALA A 66 -11.95 -28.62 4.91
C ALA A 66 -11.56 -27.16 5.15
N MET A 67 -11.56 -26.72 6.42
CA MET A 67 -11.09 -25.39 6.81
C MET A 67 -9.63 -25.19 6.45
N ARG A 68 -8.76 -26.16 6.79
CA ARG A 68 -7.32 -26.11 6.46
C ARG A 68 -7.10 -26.03 4.94
N ALA A 69 -7.76 -26.90 4.18
CA ALA A 69 -7.64 -26.89 2.72
C ALA A 69 -8.12 -25.57 2.09
N MET A 70 -9.20 -24.98 2.62
CA MET A 70 -9.69 -23.68 2.17
C MET A 70 -8.73 -22.55 2.51
N THR A 71 -8.17 -22.54 3.73
CA THR A 71 -7.15 -21.57 4.15
C THR A 71 -5.93 -21.63 3.23
N GLU A 72 -5.38 -22.81 2.98
CA GLU A 72 -4.23 -22.97 2.08
C GLU A 72 -4.53 -22.49 0.65
N ARG A 73 -5.76 -22.68 0.16
CA ARG A 73 -6.19 -22.17 -1.14
C ARG A 73 -6.24 -20.65 -1.17
N ILE A 74 -6.80 -20.03 -0.13
CA ILE A 74 -6.87 -18.57 0.01
C ILE A 74 -5.45 -17.97 0.08
N GLU A 75 -4.56 -18.57 0.88
CA GLU A 75 -3.18 -18.12 1.02
C GLU A 75 -2.41 -18.18 -0.31
N ARG A 76 -2.54 -19.28 -1.08
CA ARG A 76 -1.95 -19.37 -2.42
C ARG A 76 -2.50 -18.31 -3.37
N ALA A 77 -3.82 -18.17 -3.42
CA ALA A 77 -4.46 -17.18 -4.29
C ALA A 77 -4.03 -15.74 -3.93
N TYR A 78 -3.89 -15.45 -2.64
CA TYR A 78 -3.40 -14.17 -2.15
C TYR A 78 -1.96 -13.88 -2.58
N LEU A 79 -1.07 -14.87 -2.47
CA LEU A 79 0.32 -14.73 -2.90
C LEU A 79 0.43 -14.55 -4.43
N ASP A 80 -0.35 -15.30 -5.20
CA ASP A 80 -0.42 -15.16 -6.66
C ASP A 80 -0.92 -13.78 -7.07
N HIS A 81 -1.98 -13.29 -6.43
CA HIS A 81 -2.49 -11.94 -6.63
C HIS A 81 -1.46 -10.88 -6.25
N THR A 82 -0.81 -11.01 -5.09
CA THR A 82 0.22 -10.08 -4.62
C THR A 82 1.38 -9.98 -5.61
N ARG A 83 1.82 -11.11 -6.19
CA ARG A 83 2.86 -11.13 -7.23
C ARG A 83 2.44 -10.31 -8.46
N VAL A 84 1.18 -10.43 -8.89
CA VAL A 84 0.64 -9.63 -10.01
C VAL A 84 0.61 -8.14 -9.64
N GLN A 85 0.17 -7.79 -8.42
CA GLN A 85 0.11 -6.41 -7.96
C GLN A 85 1.49 -5.75 -7.84
N ILE A 86 2.50 -6.47 -7.36
CA ILE A 86 3.89 -5.97 -7.31
C ILE A 86 4.34 -5.55 -8.70
N SER A 87 4.16 -6.42 -9.70
CA SER A 87 4.51 -6.09 -11.09
C SER A 87 3.69 -4.91 -11.58
N TYR A 88 2.36 -4.98 -11.51
CA TYR A 88 1.45 -3.96 -12.02
C TYR A 88 1.78 -2.55 -11.49
N TYR A 89 1.91 -2.39 -10.18
CA TYR A 89 2.21 -1.10 -9.59
C TYR A 89 3.65 -0.65 -9.82
N GLY A 90 4.60 -1.59 -9.94
CA GLY A 90 5.96 -1.29 -10.36
C GLY A 90 6.01 -0.69 -11.76
N GLU A 91 5.27 -1.27 -12.72
CA GLU A 91 5.16 -0.73 -14.07
C GLU A 91 4.43 0.62 -14.11
N LEU A 92 3.32 0.73 -13.37
CA LEU A 92 2.58 1.99 -13.29
C LEU A 92 3.45 3.10 -12.69
N GLY A 93 4.21 2.80 -11.63
CA GLY A 93 5.16 3.72 -11.00
C GLY A 93 6.20 4.26 -11.99
N ARG A 94 6.87 3.36 -12.73
CA ARG A 94 7.83 3.74 -13.78
C ARG A 94 7.18 4.62 -14.85
N LYS A 95 5.98 4.25 -15.28
CA LYS A 95 5.24 5.00 -16.32
C LYS A 95 4.88 6.42 -15.88
N VAL A 96 4.54 6.63 -14.60
CA VAL A 96 4.12 7.96 -14.13
C VAL A 96 5.31 8.83 -13.73
N LEU A 97 6.43 8.28 -13.27
CA LEU A 97 7.57 9.04 -12.74
C LEU A 97 8.78 9.13 -13.67
N ASP A 98 8.79 8.41 -14.80
CA ASP A 98 9.91 8.35 -15.74
C ASP A 98 11.25 7.95 -15.07
N GLY A 99 11.17 7.02 -14.12
CA GLY A 99 12.30 6.57 -13.33
C GLY A 99 11.94 5.48 -12.32
N GLU A 100 12.96 4.92 -11.69
CA GLU A 100 12.79 3.99 -10.58
C GLU A 100 12.59 4.76 -9.28
N MET A 101 11.69 4.24 -8.44
CA MET A 101 11.42 4.75 -7.11
C MET A 101 11.24 3.56 -6.17
N PRO A 102 11.65 3.67 -4.90
CA PRO A 102 11.30 2.67 -3.90
C PRO A 102 9.81 2.35 -3.94
N ALA A 103 9.44 1.09 -3.71
CA ALA A 103 8.04 0.72 -3.52
C ALA A 103 7.71 0.69 -2.03
N ILE A 104 6.51 1.16 -1.67
CA ILE A 104 5.97 1.10 -0.32
C ILE A 104 4.63 0.38 -0.38
N ILE A 105 4.61 -0.83 0.18
CA ILE A 105 3.42 -1.69 0.23
C ILE A 105 2.57 -1.38 1.47
N LEU A 106 1.26 -1.30 1.27
CA LEU A 106 0.28 -1.30 2.35
C LEU A 106 -0.07 -2.74 2.74
N LEU A 107 0.06 -3.07 4.03
CA LEU A 107 -0.37 -4.35 4.60
C LEU A 107 -1.11 -4.12 5.92
N HIS A 108 -2.13 -4.94 6.20
CA HIS A 108 -2.80 -4.96 7.49
C HIS A 108 -2.24 -6.05 8.40
N ALA A 109 -2.21 -5.80 9.71
CA ALA A 109 -1.90 -6.83 10.70
C ALA A 109 -3.10 -7.79 10.89
N ASN A 110 -3.34 -8.64 9.90
CA ASN A 110 -4.42 -9.62 9.88
C ASN A 110 -3.87 -11.07 9.85
N ARG A 111 -4.77 -12.05 9.97
CA ARG A 111 -4.39 -13.47 10.01
C ARG A 111 -3.75 -13.95 8.72
N LEU A 112 -4.24 -13.47 7.57
CA LEU A 112 -3.71 -13.85 6.25
C LEU A 112 -2.25 -13.45 6.12
N ASN A 113 -1.92 -12.18 6.42
CA ASN A 113 -0.55 -11.71 6.40
C ASN A 113 0.28 -12.40 7.48
N ALA A 114 -0.27 -12.64 8.68
CA ALA A 114 0.47 -13.34 9.73
C ALA A 114 0.93 -14.75 9.31
N THR A 115 0.12 -15.49 8.55
CA THR A 115 0.47 -16.84 8.07
C THR A 115 1.28 -16.84 6.78
N THR A 116 1.17 -15.79 5.96
CA THR A 116 1.83 -15.71 4.65
C THR A 116 3.03 -14.77 4.58
N ILE A 117 3.41 -14.09 5.69
CA ILE A 117 4.43 -13.03 5.65
C ILE A 117 5.78 -13.49 5.08
N GLY A 118 6.21 -14.72 5.38
CA GLY A 118 7.48 -15.28 4.87
C GLY A 118 7.48 -15.41 3.33
N PRO A 119 6.53 -16.18 2.76
CA PRO A 119 6.34 -16.25 1.31
C PRO A 119 6.09 -14.89 0.65
N LEU A 120 5.29 -14.01 1.26
CA LEU A 120 4.99 -12.67 0.73
C LEU A 120 6.25 -11.82 0.59
N ILE A 121 7.09 -11.75 1.64
CA ILE A 121 8.34 -10.99 1.61
C ILE A 121 9.29 -11.54 0.54
N SER A 122 9.25 -12.85 0.29
CA SER A 122 10.09 -13.51 -0.71
C SER A 122 9.72 -13.13 -2.15
N LEU A 123 8.51 -12.62 -2.41
CA LEU A 123 8.10 -12.13 -3.73
C LEU A 123 8.92 -10.91 -4.19
N PHE A 124 9.39 -10.09 -3.26
CA PHE A 124 10.08 -8.83 -3.59
C PHE A 124 11.48 -9.06 -4.19
N PRO A 125 12.39 -9.85 -3.58
CA PRO A 125 13.66 -10.19 -4.21
C PRO A 125 13.50 -10.90 -5.56
N LEU A 126 12.48 -11.76 -5.69
CA LEU A 126 12.16 -12.42 -6.97
C LEU A 126 11.73 -11.43 -8.06
N ALA A 127 11.13 -10.31 -7.66
CA ALA A 127 10.79 -9.20 -8.54
C ALA A 127 11.91 -8.14 -8.67
N GLY A 128 13.11 -8.41 -8.15
CA GLY A 128 14.28 -7.51 -8.25
C GLY A 128 14.37 -6.42 -7.18
N TYR A 129 13.55 -6.46 -6.14
CA TYR A 129 13.57 -5.48 -5.05
C TYR A 129 14.53 -5.86 -3.92
N GLY A 130 15.17 -4.84 -3.33
CA GLY A 130 15.79 -4.92 -2.01
C GLY A 130 14.95 -4.23 -0.94
N PHE A 131 15.23 -4.50 0.33
CA PHE A 131 14.51 -3.89 1.46
C PHE A 131 15.30 -2.72 2.08
N VAL A 132 14.59 -1.62 2.34
CA VAL A 132 15.10 -0.46 3.08
C VAL A 132 14.09 -0.04 4.14
N SER A 133 14.50 0.78 5.11
CA SER A 133 13.56 1.35 6.07
C SER A 133 12.59 2.30 5.35
N LEU A 134 11.36 2.42 5.89
CA LEU A 134 10.37 3.35 5.35
C LEU A 134 10.90 4.80 5.29
N ALA A 135 11.67 5.22 6.31
CA ALA A 135 12.31 6.54 6.33
C ALA A 135 13.28 6.73 5.15
N ARG A 136 14.07 5.70 4.80
CA ARG A 136 14.97 5.75 3.65
C ARG A 136 14.20 5.73 2.33
N ALA A 137 13.16 4.90 2.19
CA ALA A 137 12.32 4.88 1.00
C ALA A 137 11.68 6.25 0.74
N GLN A 138 11.03 6.84 1.76
CA GLN A 138 10.36 8.14 1.63
C GLN A 138 11.27 9.36 1.55
N ALA A 139 12.57 9.20 1.79
CA ALA A 139 13.56 10.25 1.54
C ALA A 139 13.89 10.39 0.05
N ASP A 140 13.45 9.46 -0.79
CA ASP A 140 13.60 9.55 -2.24
C ASP A 140 12.97 10.84 -2.80
N VAL A 141 13.64 11.44 -3.78
CA VAL A 141 13.22 12.70 -4.40
C VAL A 141 11.82 12.61 -5.01
N ALA A 142 11.42 11.44 -5.50
CA ALA A 142 10.10 11.21 -6.07
C ALA A 142 8.96 11.46 -5.05
N TYR A 143 9.20 11.24 -3.75
CA TYR A 143 8.22 11.49 -2.68
C TYR A 143 8.27 12.92 -2.12
N SER A 144 9.24 13.73 -2.54
CA SER A 144 9.27 15.16 -2.18
C SER A 144 8.21 15.96 -2.95
N ALA A 145 7.78 15.46 -4.12
CA ALA A 145 6.74 16.04 -4.96
C ALA A 145 5.45 15.18 -4.94
N MET A 146 4.80 15.09 -3.77
CA MET A 146 3.49 14.46 -3.66
C MET A 146 2.47 15.17 -4.57
N PRO A 147 1.64 14.43 -5.33
CA PRO A 147 0.77 14.99 -6.35
C PRO A 147 -0.24 15.96 -5.73
N ALA A 148 -0.42 17.11 -6.37
CA ALA A 148 -1.20 18.24 -5.90
C ALA A 148 -2.70 18.10 -6.20
N VAL A 149 -3.24 16.90 -6.05
CA VAL A 149 -4.44 16.44 -6.75
C VAL A 149 -5.43 15.82 -5.75
N ALA A 150 -6.62 16.43 -5.61
CA ALA A 150 -7.64 16.01 -4.63
C ALA A 150 -8.61 14.95 -5.19
N THR A 151 -8.71 13.79 -4.57
CA THR A 151 -9.44 12.62 -5.09
C THR A 151 -10.67 12.30 -4.23
N LYS A 152 -11.77 11.86 -4.86
CA LYS A 152 -13.00 11.47 -4.14
C LYS A 152 -12.78 10.34 -3.13
N PHE A 153 -11.81 9.47 -3.40
CA PHE A 153 -11.37 8.37 -2.54
C PHE A 153 -9.87 8.51 -2.27
N GLY A 154 -9.26 7.62 -1.50
CA GLY A 154 -7.81 7.60 -1.30
C GLY A 154 -7.11 6.52 -2.12
N PRO A 155 -6.96 6.68 -3.44
CA PRO A 155 -6.22 5.72 -4.24
C PRO A 155 -4.74 5.73 -3.85
N ILE A 156 -4.06 4.63 -4.14
CA ILE A 156 -2.59 4.58 -4.08
C ILE A 156 -1.96 5.71 -4.89
N LEU A 157 -0.72 6.04 -4.56
CA LEU A 157 -0.06 7.27 -5.00
C LEU A 157 0.12 7.34 -6.53
N ALA A 158 0.37 6.19 -7.17
CA ALA A 158 0.60 6.13 -8.61
C ALA A 158 -0.59 6.63 -9.44
N TYR A 159 -1.83 6.36 -9.01
CA TYR A 159 -3.03 6.89 -9.67
C TYR A 159 -3.17 8.40 -9.54
N ARG A 160 -2.70 8.98 -8.44
CA ARG A 160 -2.72 10.43 -8.25
C ARG A 160 -1.72 11.12 -9.18
N TRP A 161 -0.51 10.57 -9.31
CA TRP A 161 0.47 11.05 -10.30
C TRP A 161 -0.03 10.86 -11.72
N ALA A 162 -0.64 9.72 -12.03
CA ALA A 162 -1.22 9.49 -13.36
C ALA A 162 -2.23 10.58 -13.72
N ARG A 163 -3.09 10.96 -12.75
CA ARG A 163 -4.07 12.03 -12.95
C ARG A 163 -3.41 13.42 -13.09
N GLU A 164 -2.42 13.73 -12.26
CA GLU A 164 -1.66 15.00 -12.33
C GLU A 164 -0.94 15.17 -13.67
N ARG A 165 -0.25 14.12 -14.12
CA ARG A 165 0.58 14.10 -15.32
C ARG A 165 -0.19 13.69 -16.58
N ARG A 166 -1.50 13.47 -16.48
CA ARG A 166 -2.39 13.04 -17.58
C ARG A 166 -1.92 11.75 -18.28
N VAL A 167 -1.34 10.82 -17.50
CA VAL A 167 -0.95 9.50 -17.98
C VAL A 167 -2.16 8.59 -18.01
N LYS A 168 -2.43 7.96 -19.17
CA LYS A 168 -3.51 6.99 -19.31
C LYS A 168 -3.20 5.71 -18.53
N VAL A 169 -4.10 5.34 -17.63
CA VAL A 169 -4.07 4.10 -16.85
C VAL A 169 -5.02 3.09 -17.51
N ASP A 170 -4.56 1.86 -17.70
CA ASP A 170 -5.44 0.74 -18.06
C ASP A 170 -5.81 -0.03 -16.80
N TYR A 171 -7.01 0.23 -16.28
CA TYR A 171 -7.50 -0.41 -15.06
C TYR A 171 -7.80 -1.90 -15.22
N ARG A 172 -7.85 -2.42 -16.45
CA ARG A 172 -8.08 -3.86 -16.68
C ARG A 172 -6.87 -4.72 -16.32
N LEU A 173 -5.70 -4.10 -16.20
CA LEU A 173 -4.46 -4.77 -15.80
C LEU A 173 -4.32 -4.88 -14.28
N GLU A 174 -5.10 -4.10 -13.52
CA GLU A 174 -5.23 -4.27 -12.08
C GLU A 174 -6.25 -5.39 -11.84
N HIS A 175 -5.79 -6.55 -11.38
CA HIS A 175 -6.68 -7.65 -11.08
C HIS A 175 -7.35 -7.46 -9.73
N GLU A 176 -8.64 -7.76 -9.63
CA GLU A 176 -9.33 -7.83 -8.33
C GLU A 176 -8.71 -8.92 -7.43
N PRO A 177 -8.75 -8.75 -6.10
CA PRO A 177 -8.35 -9.80 -5.18
C PRO A 177 -9.23 -11.04 -5.36
N PRO A 178 -8.67 -12.25 -5.14
CA PRO A 178 -9.45 -13.48 -5.18
C PRO A 178 -10.57 -13.44 -4.13
N ALA A 179 -11.75 -13.97 -4.50
CA ALA A 179 -12.92 -14.06 -3.64
C ALA A 179 -12.83 -15.19 -2.60
#